data_AF-A0A252B6E7-F1
#
_entry.id   AF-A0A252B6E7-F1
#
_cell.length_a   1.000
_cell.length_b   1.000
_cell.length_c   1.000
_cell.angle_alpha   90.00
_cell.angle_beta   90.00
_cell.angle_gamma   90.00
#
_symmetry.space_group_name_H-M   'P 1'
#
loop_
_entity.id
_entity.type
_entity.pdbx_description
1 polymer ?
#
loop_
_entity_poly.entity_id
_entity_poly.type
_entity_poly.pdbx_seq_one_letter_code
_entity_poly.pdbx_strand_id
1 'polypeptide(L)'
;MKDRDARTMPDNITSLSFEEALSELEKIVRGLEGGQMKLEDAIKAYERGAALRQHCEAKLSEAEARVQAIVQRSDGSLDMKPMD
;
A
#
# COMPACT_ATOMS: atom_id res chain seq x y z
N MET A 1 -24.02 19.14 -17.30
CA MET A 1 -23.52 17.76 -17.25
C MET A 1 -23.11 17.51 -15.81
N LYS A 2 -24.05 16.98 -15.04
CA LYS A 2 -24.00 16.80 -13.59
C LYS A 2 -23.27 15.49 -13.27
N ASP A 3 -22.57 15.48 -12.13
CA ASP A 3 -22.19 14.30 -11.36
C ASP A 3 -21.20 13.32 -12.02
N ARG A 4 -19.89 13.58 -11.92
CA ARG A 4 -18.88 12.52 -12.00
C ARG A 4 -17.79 12.70 -10.93
N ASP A 5 -17.83 11.77 -9.99
CA ASP A 5 -16.73 11.29 -9.15
C ASP A 5 -16.37 12.09 -7.89
N ALA A 6 -17.35 12.34 -7.04
CA ALA A 6 -17.16 12.17 -5.60
C ALA A 6 -17.09 10.67 -5.28
N ARG A 7 -16.06 9.98 -5.81
CA ARG A 7 -15.77 8.59 -5.45
C ARG A 7 -15.06 8.65 -4.10
N THR A 8 -15.85 8.48 -3.05
CA THR A 8 -15.46 8.30 -1.66
C THR A 8 -14.28 7.33 -1.60
N MET A 9 -13.08 7.87 -1.37
CA MET A 9 -11.91 7.03 -1.08
C MET A 9 -12.19 6.32 0.24
N PRO A 10 -11.92 5.02 0.37
CA PRO A 10 -12.13 4.34 1.63
C PRO A 10 -11.21 4.97 2.68
N ASP A 11 -11.80 5.44 3.78
CA ASP A 11 -11.06 5.78 5.00
C ASP A 11 -10.22 4.60 5.50
N ASN A 12 -10.49 3.40 4.97
CA ASN A 12 -9.83 2.16 5.34
C ASN A 12 -8.71 1.75 4.36
N ILE A 13 -7.50 2.21 4.65
CA ILE A 13 -6.27 1.86 3.90
C ILE A 13 -6.07 0.34 3.78
N THR A 14 -6.47 -0.43 4.81
CA THR A 14 -6.26 -1.89 4.85
C THR A 14 -7.02 -2.65 3.76
N SER A 15 -8.09 -2.05 3.21
CA SER A 15 -8.88 -2.66 2.13
C SER A 15 -8.32 -2.41 0.74
N LEU A 16 -7.37 -1.50 0.58
CA LEU A 16 -6.82 -1.13 -0.73
C LEU A 16 -5.96 -2.26 -1.30
N SER A 17 -5.97 -2.42 -2.63
CA SER A 17 -4.91 -3.15 -3.35
C SER A 17 -3.57 -2.40 -3.28
N PHE A 18 -2.49 -3.04 -3.74
CA PHE A 18 -1.18 -2.40 -3.78
C PHE A 18 -1.20 -1.20 -4.76
N GLU A 19 -1.79 -1.40 -5.93
CA GLU A 19 -1.87 -0.43 -7.01
C GLU A 19 -2.72 0.79 -6.62
N GLU A 20 -3.83 0.57 -5.91
CA GLU A 20 -4.67 1.66 -5.40
C GLU A 20 -3.94 2.48 -4.33
N ALA A 21 -3.30 1.80 -3.37
CA ALA A 21 -2.56 2.47 -2.30
C ALA A 21 -1.35 3.25 -2.83
N LEU A 22 -0.63 2.69 -3.80
CA LEU A 22 0.48 3.36 -4.47
C LEU A 22 -0.01 4.58 -5.28
N SER A 23 -1.08 4.43 -6.06
CA SER A 23 -1.65 5.54 -6.83
C SER A 23 -2.09 6.69 -5.93
N GLU A 24 -2.67 6.38 -4.77
CA GLU A 24 -3.05 7.39 -3.80
C GLU A 24 -1.83 8.06 -3.14
N LEU A 25 -0.82 7.28 -2.75
CA LEU A 25 0.43 7.80 -2.19
C LEU A 25 1.11 8.78 -3.15
N GLU A 26 1.18 8.44 -4.44
CA GLU A 26 1.74 9.33 -5.45
C GLU A 26 0.95 10.65 -5.60
N LYS A 27 -0.38 10.60 -5.49
CA LYS A 27 -1.21 11.83 -5.52
C LYS A 27 -0.90 12.72 -4.31
N ILE A 28 -0.73 12.13 -3.14
CA ILE A 28 -0.34 12.83 -1.91
C ILE A 28 1.03 13.49 -2.08
N VAL A 29 2.03 12.73 -2.55
CA VAL A 29 3.40 13.25 -2.77
C VAL A 29 3.38 14.44 -3.73
N ARG A 30 2.71 14.31 -4.88
CA ARG A 30 2.56 15.42 -5.85
C ARG A 30 1.90 16.65 -5.23
N GLY A 31 0.92 16.46 -4.34
CA GLY A 31 0.26 17.55 -3.62
C GLY A 31 1.20 18.27 -2.66
N LEU A 32 2.00 17.52 -1.90
CA LEU A 32 2.99 18.05 -0.96
C LEU A 32 4.11 18.81 -1.68
N GLU A 33 4.62 18.26 -2.78
CA GLU A 33 5.66 18.90 -3.62
C GLU A 33 5.18 20.22 -4.24
N GLY A 34 3.87 20.36 -4.48
CA GLY A 34 3.28 21.58 -5.01
C GLY A 34 3.33 22.77 -4.05
N GLY A 35 3.52 22.56 -2.74
CA GLY A 35 3.75 23.61 -1.75
C GLY A 35 2.59 24.59 -1.50
N GLN A 36 1.42 24.39 -2.12
CA GLN A 36 0.25 25.26 -1.96
C GLN A 36 -0.73 24.80 -0.87
N MET A 37 -0.42 23.71 -0.17
CA MET A 37 -1.26 23.17 0.89
C MET A 37 -1.12 24.00 2.16
N LYS A 38 -2.23 24.18 2.90
CA LYS A 38 -2.16 24.72 4.26
C LYS A 38 -1.43 23.73 5.16
N LEU A 39 -0.81 24.23 6.23
CA LEU A 39 -0.02 23.41 7.15
C LEU A 39 -0.80 22.21 7.70
N GLU A 40 -2.04 22.40 8.16
CA GLU A 40 -2.87 21.32 8.68
C GLU A 40 -3.17 20.25 7.64
N ASP A 41 -3.43 20.67 6.40
CA ASP A 41 -3.70 19.74 5.29
C ASP A 41 -2.44 18.98 4.89
N ALA A 42 -1.27 19.63 4.91
CA ALA A 42 0.02 19.00 4.67
C ALA A 42 0.36 17.94 5.73
N ILE A 43 0.05 18.21 7.00
CA ILE A 43 0.24 17.23 8.10
C ILE A 43 -0.64 16.01 7.87
N LYS A 44 -1.94 16.20 7.59
CA LYS A 44 -2.87 15.09 7.30
C LYS A 44 -2.45 14.29 6.08
N ALA A 45 -2.00 14.97 5.02
CA ALA A 45 -1.49 14.34 3.81
C ALA A 45 -0.25 13.49 4.11
N TYR A 46 0.67 13.99 4.93
CA TYR A 46 1.85 13.24 5.37
C TYR A 46 1.48 12.01 6.20
N GLU A 47 0.60 12.14 7.18
CA GLU A 47 0.13 11.02 8.01
C GLU A 47 -0.52 9.92 7.17
N ARG A 48 -1.41 10.31 6.24
CA ARG A 48 -2.03 9.38 5.31
C ARG A 48 -1.00 8.73 4.39
N GLY A 49 -0.05 9.51 3.85
CA GLY A 49 1.04 8.99 3.03
C GLY A 49 1.91 7.98 3.77
N ALA A 50 2.20 8.22 5.05
CA ALA A 50 2.95 7.28 5.87
C ALA A 50 2.21 5.96 6.08
N ALA A 51 0.89 6.01 6.33
CA ALA A 51 0.07 4.82 6.47
C ALA A 51 -0.07 4.04 5.15
N LEU A 52 -0.22 4.73 4.01
CA LEU A 52 -0.23 4.10 2.69
C LEU A 52 1.10 3.40 2.38
N ARG A 53 2.23 4.04 2.72
CA ARG A 53 3.56 3.44 2.54
C ARG A 53 3.69 2.13 3.34
N GLN A 54 3.29 2.14 4.61
CA GLN A 54 3.31 0.93 5.45
C GLN A 54 2.46 -0.20 4.86
N HIS A 55 1.28 0.14 4.32
CA HIS A 55 0.41 -0.84 3.66
C HIS A 55 1.04 -1.43 2.40
N CYS A 56 1.68 -0.59 1.58
CA CYS A 56 2.42 -1.04 0.40
C CYS A 56 3.57 -1.98 0.78
N GLU A 57 4.37 -1.62 1.80
CA GLU A 57 5.46 -2.46 2.33
C GLU A 57 4.93 -3.82 2.81
N ALA A 58 3.81 -3.84 3.53
CA ALA A 58 3.17 -5.08 4.00
C ALA A 58 2.75 -6.00 2.83
N LYS A 59 2.13 -5.44 1.79
CA LYS A 59 1.73 -6.24 0.61
C LYS A 59 2.93 -6.77 -0.18
N LEU A 60 4.00 -5.99 -0.30
CA LEU A 60 5.23 -6.44 -0.95
C LEU A 60 5.87 -7.60 -0.16
N SER A 61 5.92 -7.49 1.16
CA SER A 61 6.43 -8.56 2.02
C SER A 61 5.59 -9.85 1.90
N GLU A 62 4.26 -9.74 1.85
CA GLU A 62 3.38 -10.88 1.62
C GLU A 62 3.62 -11.53 0.25
N ALA A 63 3.78 -10.72 -0.81
CA ALA A 63 4.07 -11.20 -2.15
C ALA A 63 5.43 -11.93 -2.21
N GLU A 64 6.46 -11.34 -1.58
CA GLU A 64 7.80 -11.93 -1.50
C GLU A 64 7.77 -13.29 -0.79
N ALA A 65 7.11 -13.39 0.37
CA ALA A 65 6.97 -14.64 1.12
C ALA A 65 6.26 -15.73 0.28
N ARG A 66 5.24 -15.36 -0.49
CA ARG A 66 4.54 -16.28 -1.40
C ARG A 66 5.45 -16.78 -2.51
N VAL A 67 6.22 -15.90 -3.14
CA VAL A 67 7.20 -16.28 -4.19
C VAL A 67 8.25 -17.21 -3.61
N GLN A 68 8.81 -16.88 -2.44
CA GLN A 68 9.82 -17.70 -1.77
C GLN A 68 9.31 -19.11 -1.44
N ALA A 69 8.05 -19.23 -1.00
CA ALA A 69 7.43 -20.54 -0.75
C ALA A 69 7.21 -21.37 -2.02
N ILE A 70 6.92 -20.72 -3.16
CA ILE A 70 6.81 -21.40 -4.46
C ILE A 70 8.17 -21.92 -4.92
N VAL A 71 9.22 -21.08 -4.83
CA VAL A 71 10.58 -21.44 -5.24
C VAL A 71 11.12 -22.62 -4.42
N GLN A 72 10.99 -22.58 -3.08
CA GLN A 72 11.38 -23.68 -2.19
C GLN A 72 10.63 -24.98 -2.49
N ARG A 73 9.39 -24.91 -2.99
CA ARG A 73 8.66 -26.12 -3.41
C ARG A 73 9.16 -26.66 -4.75
N SER A 74 9.61 -25.78 -5.64
CA SER A 74 10.06 -26.14 -6.99
C SER A 74 11.48 -26.71 -7.04
N ASP A 75 12.35 -26.36 -6.09
CA ASP A 75 13.73 -26.87 -6.02
C ASP A 75 13.87 -28.24 -5.31
N GLY A 76 12.76 -28.81 -4.84
CA GLY A 76 12.71 -30.12 -4.18
C GLY A 76 13.01 -30.10 -2.68
N SER A 77 13.26 -28.93 -2.08
CA SER A 77 13.39 -28.78 -0.63
C SER A 77 12.02 -28.83 0.04
N LEU A 78 11.62 -29.99 0.54
CA LEU A 78 10.48 -30.09 1.44
C LEU A 78 10.80 -29.35 2.74
N ASP A 79 9.99 -28.36 3.10
CA ASP A 79 9.93 -27.80 4.45
C ASP A 79 9.42 -28.90 5.39
N MET A 80 10.31 -29.82 5.76
CA MET A 80 10.08 -30.72 6.87
C MET A 80 10.19 -29.88 8.13
N LYS A 81 9.10 -29.25 8.55
CA LYS A 81 8.96 -28.94 9.97
C LYS A 81 9.06 -30.26 10.72
N PRO A 82 10.05 -30.46 11.61
CA PRO A 82 9.97 -31.53 12.58
C PRO A 82 8.70 -31.28 13.39
N MET A 83 7.77 -32.22 13.36
CA MET A 83 6.70 -32.27 14.36
C MET A 83 7.36 -32.77 15.66
N ASP A 84 7.46 -31.88 16.64
CA ASP A 84 7.47 -32.25 18.06
C ASP A 84 6.02 -32.21 18.58
#